data_AF-A0A937QLV5-F1
#
_entry.id   AF-A0A937QLV5-F1
#
_cell.length_a   1.000
_cell.length_b   1.000
_cell.length_c   1.000
_cell.angle_alpha   90.00
_cell.angle_beta   90.00
_cell.angle_gamma   90.00
#
_symmetry.space_group_name_H-M   'P 1'
#
loop_
_entity.id
_entity.type
_entity.pdbx_description
1 polymer ?
#
loop_
_entity_poly.entity_id
_entity_poly.type
_entity_poly.pdbx_seq_one_letter_code
_entity_poly.pdbx_strand_id
1 'polypeptide(L)'
;MRKQSRKTCVYPALTLMETVISLAIMAIIFAVLLPQLRVIQNSWDSQAGAFETLQNGRVLMEHLHRNLSKAARITAVSDSNTTSGYIEFIDNDANSFRYDVNSTSNYVEFGLVGSLSDLAGPVSQLQFACYNALDLDTPITDVNSIRSVKVETTLVNAAALDQDMIFSTQAYLRTNTLPATNWDIAKASDPWTEFDDSNGITPALCQIDGTHYLCAYAGNGDAGWAVVLTVDTGTWAITKETPFEFDTDKGLSPALSQIDGTHYLCAYTGKDDDGFSTVLTVNTGTWAITKETPFEFDTDTGIVPALSQIDGTHYLCAYTGKNNDSWSTVLTVNTGTWAITKETPFEFDTLTGIAPALSQIDGTHYLCAYEGRNSDGFSTVLTVDTGTWAITKETPFEFDTDTGLSPALSQIDGTHYLCAYTGTSNDGFSTILTVDTGTWAITKMTPFEFDAGTGIAPALSQIDGTHYLCAYQGSLDDGWAGVLTLVSPVQP
;
A
#
# COMPACT_ATOMS: atom_id res chain seq x y z
N MET A 1 88.48 57.04 -3.74
CA MET A 1 88.54 58.31 -4.51
C MET A 1 87.13 58.76 -4.85
N ARG A 2 86.89 60.09 -4.85
CA ARG A 2 85.60 60.81 -4.74
C ARG A 2 84.62 60.63 -5.92
N LYS A 3 83.33 60.75 -5.57
CA LYS A 3 82.07 60.86 -6.35
C LYS A 3 82.09 61.93 -7.46
N GLN A 4 81.39 61.63 -8.57
CA GLN A 4 80.82 62.63 -9.50
C GLN A 4 79.37 62.98 -9.11
N SER A 5 79.02 64.26 -9.31
CA SER A 5 77.80 64.94 -8.84
C SER A 5 76.62 64.80 -9.81
N ARG A 6 75.42 64.47 -9.30
CA ARG A 6 74.14 64.59 -10.02
C ARG A 6 73.46 65.93 -9.67
N LYS A 7 73.04 66.69 -10.68
CA LYS A 7 72.12 67.84 -10.53
C LYS A 7 70.67 67.33 -10.50
N THR A 8 69.92 67.75 -9.48
CA THR A 8 68.51 67.40 -9.22
C THR A 8 67.56 68.44 -9.84
N CYS A 9 66.54 67.96 -10.55
CA CYS A 9 65.38 68.74 -10.98
C CYS A 9 64.41 68.90 -9.79
N VAL A 10 63.98 70.12 -9.49
CA VAL A 10 63.08 70.44 -8.37
C VAL A 10 61.64 70.41 -8.87
N TYR A 11 60.83 69.47 -8.38
CA TYR A 11 59.37 69.53 -8.48
C TYR A 11 58.85 70.49 -7.40
N PRO A 12 57.81 71.31 -7.65
CA PRO A 12 57.29 72.23 -6.66
C PRO A 12 56.76 71.44 -5.48
N ALA A 13 57.39 71.63 -4.32
CA ALA A 13 56.97 71.00 -3.07
C ALA A 13 55.60 71.57 -2.67
N LEU A 14 54.64 70.67 -2.40
CA LEU A 14 53.36 71.02 -1.79
C LEU A 14 53.60 71.86 -0.54
N THR A 15 52.85 72.93 -0.39
CA THR A 15 52.93 73.77 0.81
C THR A 15 52.41 72.97 2.01
N LEU A 16 52.97 73.19 3.21
CA LEU A 16 52.55 72.51 4.44
C LEU A 16 51.02 72.59 4.63
N MET A 17 50.42 73.72 4.27
CA MET A 17 48.97 73.95 4.33
C MET A 17 48.18 73.00 3.41
N GLU A 18 48.63 72.80 2.17
CA GLU A 18 47.95 71.89 1.23
C GLU A 18 48.04 70.43 1.68
N THR A 19 49.15 70.02 2.29
CA THR A 19 49.29 68.67 2.86
C THR A 19 48.35 68.45 4.05
N VAL A 20 48.22 69.44 4.94
CA VAL A 20 47.33 69.36 6.12
C VAL A 20 45.86 69.36 5.69
N ILE A 21 45.48 70.20 4.72
CA ILE A 21 44.10 70.23 4.19
C ILE A 21 43.77 68.91 3.50
N SER A 22 44.68 68.36 2.69
CA SER A 22 44.48 67.08 2.00
C SER A 22 44.32 65.92 2.98
N LEU A 23 45.13 65.89 4.05
CA LEU A 23 45.01 64.88 5.12
C LEU A 23 43.72 65.03 5.91
N ALA A 24 43.28 66.25 6.20
CA ALA A 24 42.02 66.50 6.90
C ALA A 24 40.81 66.07 6.04
N ILE A 25 40.82 66.38 4.74
CA ILE A 25 39.77 65.94 3.81
C ILE A 25 39.76 64.41 3.69
N MET A 26 40.93 63.77 3.56
CA MET A 26 41.02 62.31 3.56
C MET A 26 40.50 61.69 4.87
N ALA A 27 40.84 62.26 6.02
CA ALA A 27 40.35 61.76 7.31
C ALA A 27 38.82 61.86 7.42
N ILE A 28 38.22 62.95 6.93
CA ILE A 28 36.75 63.12 6.88
C ILE A 28 36.12 62.12 5.90
N ILE A 29 36.70 61.95 4.71
CA ILE A 29 36.23 60.97 3.72
C ILE A 29 36.30 59.54 4.30
N PHE A 30 37.40 59.17 4.94
CA PHE A 30 37.55 57.87 5.59
C PHE A 30 36.57 57.70 6.76
N ALA A 31 36.33 58.74 7.57
CA ALA A 31 35.33 58.70 8.64
C ALA A 31 33.91 58.45 8.10
N VAL A 32 33.60 58.92 6.90
CA VAL A 32 32.30 58.67 6.22
C VAL A 32 32.26 57.31 5.50
N LEU A 33 33.36 56.86 4.90
CA LEU A 33 33.41 55.62 4.11
C LEU A 33 33.60 54.35 4.94
N LEU A 34 34.33 54.40 6.06
CA LEU A 34 34.58 53.21 6.89
C LEU A 34 33.30 52.52 7.39
N PRO A 35 32.26 53.25 7.85
CA PRO A 35 30.97 52.64 8.18
C PRO A 35 30.31 51.97 6.97
N GLN A 36 30.40 52.58 5.78
CA GLN A 36 29.80 52.01 4.56
C GLN A 36 30.53 50.74 4.09
N LEU A 37 31.87 50.70 4.18
CA LEU A 37 32.65 49.50 3.88
C LEU A 37 32.31 48.34 4.83
N ARG A 38 32.07 48.62 6.11
CA ARG A 38 31.61 47.62 7.07
C ARG A 38 30.21 47.08 6.73
N VAL A 39 29.29 47.95 6.29
CA VAL A 39 27.95 47.52 5.83
C VAL A 39 28.06 46.65 4.59
N ILE A 40 28.94 46.99 3.65
CA ILE A 40 29.19 46.17 2.46
C ILE A 40 29.76 44.82 2.87
N GLN A 41 30.79 44.75 3.73
CA GLN A 41 31.34 43.48 4.21
C GLN A 41 30.27 42.60 4.86
N ASN A 42 29.48 43.16 5.79
CA ASN A 42 28.38 42.42 6.43
C ASN A 42 27.35 41.90 5.41
N SER A 43 27.04 42.69 4.37
CA SER A 43 26.13 42.27 3.30
C SER A 43 26.69 41.15 2.44
N TRP A 44 28.00 41.17 2.17
CA TRP A 44 28.68 40.11 1.41
C TRP A 44 28.74 38.82 2.21
N ASP A 45 29.09 38.90 3.50
CA ASP A 45 29.13 37.75 4.40
C ASP A 45 27.73 37.11 4.55
N SER A 46 26.67 37.92 4.62
CA SER A 46 25.28 37.44 4.62
C SER A 46 24.91 36.70 3.33
N GLN A 47 25.23 37.29 2.17
CA GLN A 47 24.93 36.66 0.88
C GLN A 47 25.70 35.37 0.65
N ALA A 48 26.96 35.32 1.09
CA ALA A 48 27.78 34.11 1.03
C ALA A 48 27.18 32.99 1.91
N GLY A 49 26.83 33.31 3.17
CA GLY A 49 26.22 32.35 4.10
C GLY A 49 24.85 31.84 3.62
N ALA A 50 24.03 32.72 3.02
CA ALA A 50 22.75 32.33 2.43
C ALA A 50 22.92 31.38 1.23
N PHE A 51 23.94 31.59 0.40
CA PHE A 51 24.22 30.72 -0.74
C PHE A 51 24.71 29.34 -0.29
N GLU A 52 25.61 29.29 0.71
CA GLU A 52 26.07 28.03 1.32
C GLU A 52 24.91 27.25 1.94
N THR A 53 24.04 27.93 2.70
CA THR A 53 22.83 27.34 3.31
C THR A 53 21.90 26.77 2.25
N LEU A 54 21.66 27.52 1.16
CA LEU A 54 20.82 27.09 0.06
C LEU A 54 21.41 25.88 -0.68
N GLN A 55 22.72 25.86 -0.89
CA GLN A 55 23.40 24.72 -1.50
C GLN A 55 23.31 23.48 -0.61
N ASN A 56 23.59 23.61 0.69
CA ASN A 56 23.50 22.51 1.66
C ASN A 56 22.07 21.96 1.75
N GLY A 57 21.07 22.84 1.82
CA GLY A 57 19.66 22.46 1.83
C GLY A 57 19.25 21.69 0.57
N ARG A 58 19.66 22.15 -0.61
CA ARG A 58 19.39 21.44 -1.87
C ARG A 58 20.04 20.06 -1.93
N VAL A 59 21.32 19.97 -1.55
CA VAL A 59 22.05 18.70 -1.52
C VAL A 59 21.35 17.72 -0.57
N LEU A 60 20.98 18.18 0.62
CA LEU A 60 20.28 17.36 1.61
C LEU A 60 18.92 16.88 1.09
N MET A 61 18.08 17.76 0.54
CA MET A 61 16.76 17.40 0.01
C MET A 61 16.85 16.41 -1.14
N GLU A 62 17.78 16.62 -2.08
CA GLU A 62 17.96 15.72 -3.21
C GLU A 62 18.50 14.36 -2.74
N HIS A 63 19.40 14.37 -1.74
CA HIS A 63 19.95 13.15 -1.16
C HIS A 63 18.88 12.34 -0.41
N LEU A 64 18.07 12.99 0.44
CA LEU A 64 16.92 12.36 1.12
C LEU A 64 15.94 11.77 0.12
N HIS A 65 15.49 12.58 -0.85
CA HIS A 65 14.50 12.14 -1.84
C HIS A 65 15.02 10.94 -2.64
N ARG A 66 16.27 10.98 -3.11
CA ARG A 66 16.86 9.93 -3.92
C ARG A 66 16.98 8.59 -3.18
N ASN A 67 17.38 8.62 -1.92
CA ASN A 67 17.56 7.39 -1.14
C ASN A 67 16.22 6.84 -0.65
N LEU A 68 15.33 7.70 -0.13
CA LEU A 68 14.00 7.27 0.33
C LEU A 68 13.13 6.74 -0.82
N SER A 69 13.20 7.33 -2.01
CA SER A 69 12.47 6.82 -3.19
C SER A 69 13.00 5.49 -3.73
N LYS A 70 14.20 5.08 -3.28
CA LYS A 70 14.83 3.78 -3.58
C LYS A 70 14.80 2.83 -2.39
N ALA A 71 14.28 3.26 -1.25
CA ALA A 71 14.18 2.40 -0.09
C ALA A 71 13.22 1.25 -0.41
N ALA A 72 13.64 0.04 -0.06
CA ALA A 72 12.84 -1.16 -0.14
C ALA A 72 11.81 -1.21 1.00
N ARG A 73 12.16 -0.67 2.18
CA ARG A 73 11.25 -0.56 3.34
C ARG A 73 11.74 0.45 4.36
N ILE A 74 10.83 1.03 5.14
CA ILE A 74 11.16 1.80 6.35
C ILE A 74 11.20 0.84 7.54
N THR A 75 12.19 0.96 8.41
CA THR A 75 12.34 0.07 9.58
C THR A 75 12.14 0.77 10.91
N ALA A 76 12.34 2.09 10.94
CA ALA A 76 12.02 2.92 12.10
C ALA A 76 11.87 4.38 11.68
N VAL A 77 11.03 5.13 12.37
CA VAL A 77 10.89 6.58 12.18
C VAL A 77 10.52 7.23 13.51
N SER A 78 10.99 8.45 13.75
CA SER A 78 10.56 9.27 14.88
C SER A 78 9.14 9.80 14.71
N ASP A 79 8.46 10.19 15.79
CA ASP A 79 7.19 10.92 15.71
C ASP A 79 7.33 12.20 14.88
N SER A 80 6.28 12.57 14.14
CA SER A 80 6.28 13.72 13.23
C SER A 80 6.56 15.06 13.90
N ASN A 81 6.30 15.15 15.20
CA ASN A 81 6.53 16.36 16.00
C ASN A 81 7.96 16.47 16.55
N THR A 82 8.81 15.46 16.32
CA THR A 82 10.19 15.41 16.85
C THR A 82 11.10 16.36 16.07
N THR A 83 11.54 17.45 16.70
CA THR A 83 12.38 18.48 16.04
C THR A 83 13.72 17.94 15.53
N SER A 84 14.34 17.00 16.25
CA SER A 84 15.52 16.26 15.81
C SER A 84 15.13 14.82 15.51
N GLY A 85 14.33 14.65 14.47
CA GLY A 85 13.80 13.37 14.03
C GLY A 85 14.85 12.50 13.33
N TYR A 86 14.52 11.22 13.21
CA TYR A 86 15.33 10.23 12.50
C TYR A 86 14.44 9.35 11.63
N ILE A 87 15.05 8.73 10.62
CA ILE A 87 14.42 7.65 9.85
C ILE A 87 15.45 6.58 9.51
N GLU A 88 15.07 5.32 9.65
CA GLU A 88 15.84 4.15 9.24
C GLU A 88 15.11 3.41 8.12
N PHE A 89 15.86 2.92 7.14
CA PHE A 89 15.30 2.19 6.01
C PHE A 89 16.29 1.15 5.49
N ILE A 90 15.77 0.18 4.76
CA ILE A 90 16.57 -0.79 4.03
C ILE A 90 16.55 -0.46 2.53
N ASP A 91 17.70 -0.53 1.89
CA ASP A 91 17.83 -0.39 0.43
C ASP A 91 17.53 -1.70 -0.31
N ASN A 92 17.56 -1.67 -1.64
CA ASN A 92 17.33 -2.88 -2.46
C ASN A 92 18.43 -3.95 -2.29
N ASP A 93 19.58 -3.61 -1.70
CA ASP A 93 20.71 -4.50 -1.46
C ASP A 93 20.73 -5.02 0.00
N ALA A 94 19.62 -4.87 0.73
CA ALA A 94 19.43 -5.28 2.13
C ALA A 94 20.32 -4.57 3.17
N ASN A 95 20.88 -3.41 2.85
CA ASN A 95 21.65 -2.59 3.78
C ASN A 95 20.73 -1.67 4.59
N SER A 96 20.96 -1.59 5.91
CA SER A 96 20.21 -0.68 6.80
C SER A 96 20.89 0.67 6.90
N PHE A 97 20.22 1.72 6.42
CA PHE A 97 20.66 3.11 6.46
C PHE A 97 19.83 3.93 7.45
N ARG A 98 20.43 5.00 7.97
CA ARG A 98 19.78 5.95 8.88
C ARG A 98 20.11 7.39 8.52
N TYR A 99 19.11 8.25 8.62
CA TYR A 99 19.28 9.69 8.79
C TYR A 99 19.01 10.06 10.25
N ASP A 100 19.86 10.91 10.82
CA ASP A 100 19.74 11.40 12.20
C ASP A 100 20.31 12.81 12.31
N VAL A 101 20.13 13.47 13.46
CA VAL A 101 20.78 14.75 13.77
C VAL A 101 21.86 14.53 14.82
N ASN A 102 23.09 14.90 14.48
CA ASN A 102 24.20 14.88 15.42
C ASN A 102 23.94 15.84 16.58
N SER A 103 23.79 15.30 17.80
CA SER A 103 23.50 16.07 19.01
C SER A 103 24.56 17.12 19.39
N THR A 104 25.78 17.02 18.85
CA THR A 104 26.89 17.94 19.17
C THR A 104 27.11 18.98 18.07
N SER A 105 27.12 18.57 16.80
CA SER A 105 27.36 19.48 15.67
C SER A 105 26.08 20.12 15.11
N ASN A 106 24.90 19.56 15.40
CA ASN A 106 23.62 19.85 14.75
C ASN A 106 23.63 19.59 13.24
N TYR A 107 24.53 18.76 12.73
CA TYR A 107 24.49 18.33 11.33
C TYR A 107 23.56 17.15 11.17
N VAL A 108 22.89 17.06 10.03
CA VAL A 108 22.22 15.83 9.60
C VAL A 108 23.29 14.83 9.23
N GLU A 109 23.25 13.66 9.85
CA GLU A 109 24.13 12.55 9.56
C GLU A 109 23.43 11.53 8.66
N PHE A 110 24.21 10.83 7.85
CA PHE A 110 23.75 9.71 7.05
C PHE A 110 24.81 8.61 6.99
N GLY A 111 24.36 7.35 6.99
CA GLY A 111 25.23 6.19 6.82
C GLY A 111 24.52 4.89 7.19
N LEU A 112 25.30 3.81 7.24
CA LEU A 112 24.82 2.54 7.78
C LEU A 112 24.47 2.70 9.26
N VAL A 113 23.45 1.98 9.72
CA VAL A 113 23.09 1.95 11.14
C VAL A 113 24.33 1.57 11.97
N GLY A 114 24.72 2.44 12.91
CA GLY A 114 25.92 2.29 13.74
C GLY A 114 27.21 2.93 13.19
N SER A 115 27.21 3.49 11.98
CA SER A 115 28.35 4.19 11.37
C SER A 115 27.91 5.40 10.54
N LEU A 116 27.36 6.41 11.22
CA LEU A 116 26.87 7.64 10.59
C LEU A 116 28.00 8.65 10.36
N SER A 117 27.82 9.52 9.37
CA SER A 117 28.73 10.62 9.05
C SER A 117 27.96 11.90 8.73
N ASP A 118 28.50 13.06 9.12
CA ASP A 118 27.91 14.36 8.82
C ASP A 118 27.73 14.54 7.30
N LEU A 119 26.50 14.81 6.88
CA LEU A 119 26.11 15.01 5.49
C LEU A 119 25.88 16.50 5.19
N ALA A 120 25.01 17.16 5.94
CA ALA A 120 24.64 18.55 5.70
C ALA A 120 24.07 19.21 6.97
N GLY A 121 24.37 20.49 7.19
CA GLY A 121 23.95 21.24 8.36
C GLY A 121 24.72 22.55 8.52
N PRO A 122 24.60 23.23 9.67
CA PRO A 122 23.79 22.85 10.83
C PRO A 122 22.29 23.06 10.61
N VAL A 123 21.45 22.25 11.27
CA VAL A 123 19.99 22.33 11.26
C VAL A 123 19.46 22.66 12.66
N SER A 124 18.38 23.45 12.71
CA SER A 124 17.58 23.65 13.92
C SER A 124 16.40 22.66 14.00
N GLN A 125 16.08 22.00 12.87
CA GLN A 125 14.99 21.03 12.75
C GLN A 125 15.25 20.07 11.60
N LEU A 126 14.94 18.79 11.81
CA LEU A 126 14.78 17.74 10.80
C LEU A 126 13.58 16.89 11.25
N GLN A 127 12.47 16.94 10.52
CA GLN A 127 11.23 16.25 10.84
C GLN A 127 10.80 15.33 9.71
N PHE A 128 10.25 14.17 10.08
CA PHE A 128 9.70 13.17 9.18
C PHE A 128 8.21 12.99 9.48
N ALA A 129 7.36 13.29 8.52
CA ALA A 129 5.94 12.96 8.56
C ALA A 129 5.67 11.86 7.55
N CYS A 130 5.18 10.72 8.03
CA CYS A 130 4.94 9.53 7.22
C CYS A 130 3.44 9.28 7.06
N TYR A 131 3.03 8.79 5.91
CA TYR A 131 1.61 8.62 5.55
C TYR A 131 1.39 7.27 4.88
N ASN A 132 0.18 6.73 4.97
CA ASN A 132 -0.21 5.53 4.24
C ASN A 132 -0.72 5.87 2.82
N ALA A 133 -1.12 4.87 2.03
CA ALA A 133 -1.57 5.10 0.64
C ALA A 133 -2.96 5.76 0.53
N LEU A 134 -3.80 5.64 1.57
CA LEU A 134 -5.20 6.03 1.55
C LEU A 134 -5.45 7.38 2.26
N ASP A 135 -4.59 7.73 3.22
CA ASP A 135 -4.62 8.97 3.99
C ASP A 135 -3.22 9.64 3.96
N LEU A 136 -3.13 10.76 3.24
CA LEU A 136 -1.93 11.58 3.09
C LEU A 136 -1.91 12.82 4.02
N ASP A 137 -2.87 12.92 4.93
CA ASP A 137 -3.05 14.07 5.82
C ASP A 137 -2.69 13.73 7.27
N THR A 138 -2.98 12.51 7.73
CA THR A 138 -2.70 12.07 9.11
C THR A 138 -1.33 11.37 9.22
N PRO A 139 -0.35 11.91 9.96
CA PRO A 139 0.94 11.25 10.12
C PRO A 139 0.83 9.94 10.92
N ILE A 140 1.54 8.92 10.47
CA ILE A 140 1.66 7.61 11.11
C ILE A 140 3.12 7.28 11.41
N THR A 141 3.34 6.38 12.38
CA THR A 141 4.66 5.83 12.73
C THR A 141 4.74 4.32 12.55
N ASP A 142 3.61 3.65 12.24
CA ASP A 142 3.59 2.24 11.87
C ASP A 142 4.35 2.05 10.55
N VAL A 143 5.55 1.49 10.68
CA VAL A 143 6.48 1.34 9.57
C VAL A 143 5.93 0.48 8.46
N ASN A 144 4.99 -0.46 8.68
CA ASN A 144 4.48 -1.32 7.61
C ASN A 144 3.48 -0.60 6.69
N SER A 145 2.79 0.41 7.24
CA SER A 145 1.76 1.18 6.54
C SER A 145 2.34 2.39 5.78
N ILE A 146 3.60 2.79 6.03
CA ILE A 146 4.19 3.97 5.38
C ILE A 146 4.31 3.74 3.86
N ARG A 147 3.79 4.70 3.09
CA ARG A 147 3.86 4.77 1.62
C ARG A 147 4.36 6.12 1.12
N SER A 148 4.30 7.15 1.96
CA SER A 148 4.87 8.47 1.68
C SER A 148 5.64 8.98 2.88
N VAL A 149 6.81 9.59 2.63
CA VAL A 149 7.63 10.24 3.65
C VAL A 149 7.83 11.69 3.23
N LYS A 150 7.23 12.62 3.96
CA LYS A 150 7.49 14.04 3.86
C LYS A 150 8.58 14.41 4.88
N VAL A 151 9.61 15.07 4.39
CA VAL A 151 10.71 15.56 5.22
C VAL A 151 10.68 17.08 5.21
N GLU A 152 10.76 17.69 6.38
CA GLU A 152 10.90 19.12 6.56
C GLU A 152 12.13 19.42 7.41
N THR A 153 12.99 20.32 6.94
CA THR A 153 14.24 20.65 7.61
C THR A 153 14.43 22.16 7.64
N THR A 154 14.98 22.67 8.73
CA THR A 154 15.31 24.09 8.90
C THR A 154 16.82 24.21 9.07
N LEU A 155 17.51 24.81 8.07
CA LEU A 155 18.95 25.07 8.16
C LEU A 155 19.21 26.42 8.82
N VAL A 156 20.17 26.44 9.74
CA VAL A 156 20.57 27.65 10.47
C VAL A 156 21.59 28.42 9.65
N ASN A 157 21.32 29.71 9.40
CA ASN A 157 22.29 30.60 8.76
C ASN A 157 23.21 31.22 9.81
N ALA A 158 24.52 31.08 9.64
CA ALA A 158 25.53 31.58 10.59
C ALA A 158 25.74 33.11 10.55
N ALA A 159 25.19 33.82 9.55
CA ALA A 159 25.34 35.27 9.42
C ALA A 159 24.35 36.06 10.32
N ALA A 160 24.83 37.14 10.94
CA ALA A 160 24.18 37.86 12.04
C ALA A 160 22.82 38.56 11.74
N LEU A 161 22.30 38.50 10.51
CA LEU A 161 21.14 39.27 10.06
C LEU A 161 20.13 38.50 9.18
N ASP A 162 20.31 37.21 8.93
CA ASP A 162 19.43 36.43 8.05
C ASP A 162 18.57 35.40 8.77
N GLN A 163 17.43 35.07 8.15
CA GLN A 163 16.45 34.09 8.64
C GLN A 163 16.86 32.66 8.28
N ASP A 164 16.56 31.72 9.17
CA ASP A 164 16.67 30.29 8.89
C ASP A 164 15.89 29.92 7.62
N MET A 165 16.41 28.94 6.88
CA MET A 165 15.79 28.49 5.63
C MET A 165 15.12 27.13 5.81
N ILE A 166 13.83 27.08 5.48
CA ILE A 166 13.03 25.85 5.50
C ILE A 166 13.08 25.17 4.14
N PHE A 167 13.33 23.87 4.14
CA PHE A 167 13.32 23.01 2.98
C PHE A 167 12.40 21.82 3.23
N SER A 168 11.65 21.44 2.20
CA SER A 168 10.79 20.27 2.25
C SER A 168 11.00 19.38 1.04
N THR A 169 10.93 18.07 1.24
CA THR A 169 10.85 17.09 0.17
C THR A 169 9.86 16.00 0.53
N GLN A 170 9.31 15.32 -0.47
CA GLN A 170 8.44 14.17 -0.25
C GLN A 170 8.88 13.04 -1.17
N ALA A 171 9.00 11.85 -0.61
CA ALA A 171 9.34 10.64 -1.33
C ALA A 171 8.21 9.61 -1.17
N TYR A 172 7.84 8.98 -2.27
CA TYR A 172 6.89 7.86 -2.26
C TYR A 172 7.67 6.56 -2.29
N LEU A 173 7.31 5.64 -1.41
CA LEU A 173 7.90 4.31 -1.33
C LEU A 173 7.18 3.40 -2.32
N ARG A 174 7.96 2.56 -3.03
CA ARG A 174 7.39 1.62 -4.01
C ARG A 174 6.70 0.43 -3.32
N THR A 175 7.27 -0.07 -2.23
CA THR A 175 6.69 -1.12 -1.37
C THR A 175 7.22 -0.94 0.05
N ASN A 176 6.54 -1.48 1.05
CA ASN A 176 7.01 -1.54 2.44
C ASN A 176 6.68 -2.91 3.03
N THR A 177 6.82 -3.95 2.20
CA THR A 177 6.49 -5.30 2.58
C THR A 177 7.60 -5.89 3.45
N LEU A 178 7.19 -6.70 4.42
CA LEU A 178 8.05 -7.68 5.08
C LEU A 178 8.88 -8.45 4.03
N PRO A 179 10.13 -8.84 4.33
CA PRO A 179 11.00 -9.44 3.34
C PRO A 179 10.42 -10.79 2.91
N ALA A 180 10.13 -10.90 1.61
CA ALA A 180 9.42 -11.96 0.90
C ALA A 180 9.94 -13.40 1.06
N THR A 181 11.00 -13.64 1.85
CA THR A 181 11.64 -14.94 1.96
C THR A 181 11.28 -15.70 3.23
N ASN A 182 10.44 -15.13 4.11
CA ASN A 182 10.11 -15.74 5.38
C ASN A 182 8.82 -15.14 5.96
N TRP A 183 7.67 -15.53 5.40
CA TRP A 183 6.37 -15.31 6.02
C TRP A 183 5.84 -16.62 6.57
N ASP A 184 5.55 -16.63 7.87
CA ASP A 184 4.65 -17.62 8.44
C ASP A 184 3.25 -17.01 8.54
N ILE A 185 2.23 -17.87 8.52
CA ILE A 185 0.84 -17.47 8.74
C ILE A 185 0.46 -17.93 10.14
N ALA A 186 -0.25 -17.08 10.89
CA ALA A 186 -0.76 -17.40 12.21
C ALA A 186 -2.16 -16.81 12.42
N LYS A 187 -2.83 -17.19 13.52
CA LYS A 187 -4.05 -16.52 13.99
C LYS A 187 -3.68 -15.28 14.81
N ALA A 188 -4.30 -14.14 14.55
CA ALA A 188 -4.13 -12.93 15.37
C ALA A 188 -4.88 -13.01 16.71
N SER A 189 -5.96 -13.79 16.76
CA SER A 189 -6.75 -14.08 17.95
C SER A 189 -7.37 -15.49 17.87
N ASP A 190 -7.65 -16.09 19.03
CA ASP A 190 -8.31 -17.40 19.20
C ASP A 190 -9.08 -17.39 20.55
N PRO A 191 -10.34 -17.86 20.65
CA PRO A 191 -11.17 -18.43 19.59
C PRO A 191 -11.68 -17.39 18.58
N TRP A 192 -11.95 -17.85 17.36
CA TRP A 192 -12.62 -17.06 16.32
C TRP A 192 -14.11 -16.87 16.63
N THR A 193 -14.76 -15.92 15.94
CA THR A 193 -16.10 -15.44 16.25
C THR A 193 -17.14 -16.02 15.29
N GLU A 194 -18.22 -16.58 15.81
CA GLU A 194 -19.39 -16.99 15.03
C GLU A 194 -20.17 -15.74 14.58
N PHE A 195 -20.33 -15.55 13.27
CA PHE A 195 -21.10 -14.44 12.67
C PHE A 195 -22.49 -14.87 12.20
N ASP A 196 -22.79 -16.16 12.02
CA ASP A 196 -24.15 -16.66 11.75
C ASP A 196 -24.32 -18.02 12.43
N ASP A 197 -25.33 -18.15 13.29
CA ASP A 197 -25.58 -19.32 14.14
C ASP A 197 -26.42 -20.41 13.46
N SER A 198 -26.76 -20.23 12.17
CA SER A 198 -27.69 -21.10 11.48
C SER A 198 -27.27 -21.51 10.08
N ASN A 199 -26.97 -20.55 9.19
CA ASN A 199 -26.65 -20.79 7.79
C ASN A 199 -25.75 -19.64 7.29
N GLY A 200 -24.46 -19.69 7.62
CA GLY A 200 -23.43 -18.77 7.15
C GLY A 200 -22.56 -19.41 6.08
N ILE A 201 -23.19 -19.92 5.02
CA ILE A 201 -22.56 -20.80 4.03
C ILE A 201 -21.87 -19.98 2.94
N THR A 202 -20.71 -20.46 2.46
CA THR A 202 -19.93 -19.89 1.35
C THR A 202 -19.82 -18.36 1.38
N PRO A 203 -19.25 -17.77 2.46
CA PRO A 203 -19.16 -16.33 2.60
C PRO A 203 -18.28 -15.70 1.52
N ALA A 204 -18.49 -14.41 1.28
CA ALA A 204 -17.57 -13.52 0.60
C ALA A 204 -17.41 -12.23 1.38
N LEU A 205 -16.22 -11.65 1.31
CA LEU A 205 -15.86 -10.45 2.04
C LEU A 205 -15.40 -9.35 1.08
N CYS A 206 -15.77 -8.11 1.39
CA CYS A 206 -15.24 -6.93 0.73
C CYS A 206 -15.04 -5.81 1.76
N GLN A 207 -13.89 -5.15 1.74
CA GLN A 207 -13.60 -4.06 2.65
C GLN A 207 -14.46 -2.83 2.31
N ILE A 208 -15.10 -2.25 3.32
CA ILE A 208 -15.81 -0.97 3.20
C ILE A 208 -14.87 0.16 3.61
N ASP A 209 -14.27 0.02 4.80
CA ASP A 209 -13.25 0.92 5.34
C ASP A 209 -12.28 0.13 6.25
N GLY A 210 -11.37 0.81 6.96
CA GLY A 210 -10.35 0.17 7.79
C GLY A 210 -10.88 -0.74 8.91
N THR A 211 -12.17 -0.66 9.26
CA THR A 211 -12.79 -1.47 10.32
C THR A 211 -14.08 -2.18 9.91
N HIS A 212 -14.68 -1.82 8.76
CA HIS A 212 -15.96 -2.39 8.31
C HIS A 212 -15.79 -3.22 7.03
N TYR A 213 -16.49 -4.34 6.98
CA TYR A 213 -16.45 -5.30 5.88
C TYR A 213 -17.87 -5.71 5.51
N LEU A 214 -18.20 -5.68 4.22
CA LEU A 214 -19.40 -6.29 3.72
C LEU A 214 -19.17 -7.80 3.62
N CYS A 215 -20.03 -8.57 4.28
CA CYS A 215 -20.04 -10.02 4.20
C CYS A 215 -21.33 -10.46 3.51
N ALA A 216 -21.22 -11.10 2.34
CA ALA A 216 -22.34 -11.76 1.68
C ALA A 216 -22.21 -13.27 1.89
N TYR A 217 -23.32 -13.98 2.05
CA TYR A 217 -23.32 -15.42 2.32
C TYR A 217 -24.65 -16.06 1.90
N ALA A 218 -24.64 -17.39 1.78
CA ALA A 218 -25.83 -18.19 1.59
C ALA A 218 -26.47 -18.53 2.95
N GLY A 219 -27.74 -18.14 3.10
CA GLY A 219 -28.54 -18.35 4.28
C GLY A 219 -29.58 -19.47 4.15
N ASN A 220 -30.54 -19.48 5.07
CA ASN A 220 -31.57 -20.52 5.13
C ASN A 220 -32.33 -20.64 3.79
N GLY A 221 -32.42 -21.88 3.29
CA GLY A 221 -33.12 -22.18 2.04
C GLY A 221 -32.37 -21.72 0.79
N ASP A 222 -31.04 -21.63 0.86
CA ASP A 222 -30.14 -21.17 -0.20
C ASP A 222 -30.33 -19.69 -0.60
N ALA A 223 -31.07 -18.92 0.20
CA ALA A 223 -31.29 -17.49 -0.01
C ALA A 223 -29.98 -16.70 0.12
N GLY A 224 -29.85 -15.60 -0.62
CA GLY A 224 -28.69 -14.71 -0.55
C GLY A 224 -28.84 -13.66 0.54
N TRP A 225 -27.87 -13.58 1.46
CA TRP A 225 -27.84 -12.64 2.57
C TRP A 225 -26.58 -11.78 2.57
N ALA A 226 -26.67 -10.57 3.09
CA ALA A 226 -25.52 -9.69 3.29
C ALA A 226 -25.60 -8.98 4.65
N VAL A 227 -24.46 -8.77 5.29
CA VAL A 227 -24.34 -8.09 6.58
C VAL A 227 -23.04 -7.30 6.63
N VAL A 228 -23.02 -6.21 7.40
CA VAL A 228 -21.78 -5.49 7.71
C VAL A 228 -21.16 -6.09 8.96
N LEU A 229 -19.89 -6.49 8.86
CA LEU A 229 -19.04 -6.90 9.97
C LEU A 229 -18.14 -5.74 10.39
N THR A 230 -17.93 -5.57 11.69
CA THR A 230 -16.95 -4.63 12.25
C THR A 230 -15.85 -5.42 12.93
N VAL A 231 -14.60 -5.11 12.59
CA VAL A 231 -13.39 -5.65 13.23
C VAL A 231 -12.81 -4.59 14.16
N ASP A 232 -12.75 -4.89 15.46
CA ASP A 232 -12.01 -4.07 16.42
C ASP A 232 -10.51 -4.37 16.25
N THR A 233 -9.74 -3.45 15.68
CA THR A 233 -8.31 -3.65 15.39
C THR A 233 -7.40 -3.63 16.63
N GLY A 234 -7.93 -3.30 17.82
CA GLY A 234 -7.19 -3.36 19.08
C GLY A 234 -7.33 -4.70 19.79
N THR A 235 -8.44 -5.41 19.58
CA THR A 235 -8.77 -6.68 20.26
C THR A 235 -9.00 -7.85 19.31
N TRP A 236 -9.14 -7.58 18.01
CA TRP A 236 -9.55 -8.50 16.96
C TRP A 236 -10.91 -9.15 17.17
N ALA A 237 -11.77 -8.53 18.00
CA ALA A 237 -13.15 -8.93 18.15
C ALA A 237 -13.98 -8.52 16.92
N ILE A 238 -14.96 -9.35 16.56
CA ILE A 238 -15.84 -9.12 15.41
C ILE A 238 -17.28 -8.93 15.90
N THR A 239 -17.97 -7.91 15.40
CA THR A 239 -19.41 -7.70 15.60
C THR A 239 -20.13 -7.60 14.27
N LYS A 240 -21.46 -7.74 14.26
CA LYS A 240 -22.28 -7.69 13.05
C LYS A 240 -23.48 -6.76 13.20
N GLU A 241 -23.88 -6.16 12.08
CA GLU A 241 -25.09 -5.38 11.93
C GLU A 241 -26.30 -6.28 11.62
N THR A 242 -27.44 -5.69 11.24
CA THR A 242 -28.64 -6.45 10.85
C THR A 242 -28.47 -7.02 9.43
N PRO A 243 -28.60 -8.35 9.23
CA PRO A 243 -28.53 -8.96 7.91
C PRO A 243 -29.68 -8.52 6.98
N PHE A 244 -29.39 -8.44 5.69
CA PHE A 244 -30.31 -8.10 4.61
C PHE A 244 -30.37 -9.25 3.59
N GLU A 245 -31.57 -9.73 3.30
CA GLU A 245 -31.82 -10.76 2.29
C GLU A 245 -31.85 -10.11 0.89
N PHE A 246 -30.81 -10.33 0.08
CA PHE A 246 -30.71 -9.79 -1.27
C PHE A 246 -31.29 -10.73 -2.34
N ASP A 247 -31.42 -12.03 -2.08
CA ASP A 247 -32.12 -12.95 -2.99
C ASP A 247 -32.96 -13.95 -2.22
N THR A 248 -34.27 -13.96 -2.47
CA THR A 248 -35.23 -14.80 -1.76
C THR A 248 -35.45 -16.17 -2.42
N ASP A 249 -34.95 -16.39 -3.64
CA ASP A 249 -35.12 -17.66 -4.37
C ASP A 249 -33.85 -18.51 -4.27
N LYS A 250 -32.69 -17.96 -4.66
CA LYS A 250 -31.38 -18.62 -4.55
C LYS A 250 -30.24 -17.61 -4.72
N GLY A 251 -29.33 -17.55 -3.76
CA GLY A 251 -28.18 -16.65 -3.72
C GLY A 251 -26.94 -17.33 -3.15
N LEU A 252 -26.51 -18.43 -3.77
CA LEU A 252 -25.41 -19.25 -3.29
C LEU A 252 -24.03 -18.74 -3.72
N SER A 253 -23.05 -18.89 -2.84
CA SER A 253 -21.63 -18.59 -3.09
C SER A 253 -21.43 -17.21 -3.71
N PRO A 254 -21.87 -16.13 -3.03
CA PRO A 254 -21.67 -14.79 -3.53
C PRO A 254 -20.18 -14.48 -3.66
N ALA A 255 -19.85 -13.54 -4.54
CA ALA A 255 -18.58 -12.86 -4.62
C ALA A 255 -18.82 -11.36 -4.66
N LEU A 256 -17.93 -10.60 -4.01
CA LEU A 256 -18.04 -9.16 -3.87
C LEU A 256 -16.85 -8.44 -4.49
N SER A 257 -17.11 -7.29 -5.10
CA SER A 257 -16.08 -6.34 -5.51
C SER A 257 -16.55 -4.91 -5.27
N GLN A 258 -15.70 -4.07 -4.69
CA GLN A 258 -16.04 -2.68 -4.42
C GLN A 258 -16.12 -1.89 -5.73
N ILE A 259 -17.20 -1.15 -5.92
CA ILE A 259 -17.35 -0.19 -7.04
C ILE A 259 -16.91 1.19 -6.59
N ASP A 260 -17.44 1.64 -5.45
CA ASP A 260 -17.06 2.87 -4.77
C ASP A 260 -17.28 2.72 -3.26
N GLY A 261 -17.10 3.79 -2.48
CA GLY A 261 -17.21 3.73 -1.01
C GLY A 261 -18.58 3.30 -0.45
N THR A 262 -19.62 3.20 -1.28
CA THR A 262 -20.98 2.80 -0.88
C THR A 262 -21.60 1.71 -1.76
N HIS A 263 -21.01 1.38 -2.90
CA HIS A 263 -21.57 0.41 -3.87
C HIS A 263 -20.63 -0.78 -4.09
N TYR A 264 -21.22 -1.96 -4.14
CA TYR A 264 -20.51 -3.24 -4.25
C TYR A 264 -21.18 -4.10 -5.31
N LEU A 265 -20.42 -4.58 -6.28
CA LEU A 265 -20.89 -5.59 -7.22
C LEU A 265 -20.93 -6.93 -6.48
N CYS A 266 -22.08 -7.60 -6.52
CA CYS A 266 -22.28 -8.93 -5.97
C CYS A 266 -22.66 -9.88 -7.09
N ALA A 267 -21.79 -10.83 -7.43
CA ALA A 267 -22.11 -11.96 -8.31
C ALA A 267 -22.47 -13.18 -7.44
N TYR A 268 -23.38 -14.04 -7.87
CA TYR A 268 -23.80 -15.21 -7.11
C TYR A 268 -24.40 -16.29 -8.02
N THR A 269 -24.48 -17.51 -7.50
CA THR A 269 -25.22 -18.61 -8.11
C THR A 269 -26.71 -18.43 -7.82
N GLY A 270 -27.48 -18.18 -8.86
CA GLY A 270 -28.91 -17.94 -8.75
C GLY A 270 -29.77 -19.17 -9.02
N LYS A 271 -31.03 -18.91 -9.35
CA LYS A 271 -32.01 -19.92 -9.75
C LYS A 271 -31.46 -20.77 -10.90
N ASP A 272 -31.85 -22.05 -10.94
CA ASP A 272 -31.52 -22.97 -12.03
C ASP A 272 -30.00 -23.19 -12.25
N ASP A 273 -29.18 -22.82 -11.25
CA ASP A 273 -27.70 -22.82 -11.32
C ASP A 273 -27.12 -21.80 -12.32
N ASP A 274 -27.93 -20.79 -12.69
CA ASP A 274 -27.53 -19.67 -13.53
C ASP A 274 -26.66 -18.66 -12.75
N GLY A 275 -25.85 -17.90 -13.49
CA GLY A 275 -25.00 -16.85 -12.94
C GLY A 275 -25.74 -15.53 -12.85
N PHE A 276 -25.89 -14.98 -11.65
CA PHE A 276 -26.54 -13.69 -11.42
C PHE A 276 -25.60 -12.66 -10.81
N SER A 277 -25.89 -11.39 -11.03
CA SER A 277 -25.18 -10.26 -10.44
C SER A 277 -26.13 -9.14 -10.04
N THR A 278 -25.83 -8.41 -8.99
CA THR A 278 -26.55 -7.19 -8.58
C THR A 278 -25.58 -6.20 -7.93
N VAL A 279 -25.98 -4.93 -7.87
CA VAL A 279 -25.27 -3.92 -7.07
C VAL A 279 -25.92 -3.85 -5.70
N LEU A 280 -25.12 -4.05 -4.65
CA LEU A 280 -25.50 -3.78 -3.27
C LEU A 280 -25.05 -2.37 -2.88
N THR A 281 -25.92 -1.63 -2.20
CA THR A 281 -25.61 -0.32 -1.64
C THR A 281 -25.57 -0.41 -0.12
N VAL A 282 -24.48 0.05 0.49
CA VAL A 282 -24.30 0.14 1.94
C VAL A 282 -24.38 1.60 2.37
N ASN A 283 -25.34 1.92 3.24
CA ASN A 283 -25.41 3.24 3.87
C ASN A 283 -24.39 3.32 5.02
N THR A 284 -23.25 3.98 4.82
CA THR A 284 -22.18 4.08 5.83
C THR A 284 -22.54 4.89 7.08
N GLY A 285 -23.71 5.56 7.11
CA GLY A 285 -24.22 6.24 8.30
C GLY A 285 -25.13 5.37 9.18
N THR A 286 -25.71 4.30 8.63
CA THR A 286 -26.67 3.43 9.34
C THR A 286 -26.43 1.94 9.16
N TRP A 287 -25.45 1.56 8.34
CA TRP A 287 -25.12 0.21 7.88
C TRP A 287 -26.27 -0.57 7.23
N ALA A 288 -27.30 0.14 6.78
CA ALA A 288 -28.41 -0.48 6.06
C ALA A 288 -27.96 -0.86 4.64
N ILE A 289 -28.38 -2.05 4.18
CA ILE A 289 -28.07 -2.58 2.86
C ILE A 289 -29.33 -2.55 1.99
N THR A 290 -29.17 -2.16 0.72
CA THR A 290 -30.19 -2.30 -0.33
C THR A 290 -29.58 -2.94 -1.57
N LYS A 291 -30.41 -3.35 -2.54
CA LYS A 291 -29.94 -3.89 -3.81
C LYS A 291 -30.62 -3.24 -5.01
N GLU A 292 -29.94 -3.31 -6.14
CA GLU A 292 -30.46 -2.99 -7.46
C GLU A 292 -31.08 -4.22 -8.14
N THR A 293 -31.60 -4.02 -9.37
CA THR A 293 -32.20 -5.11 -10.15
C THR A 293 -31.12 -6.13 -10.56
N PRO A 294 -31.29 -7.43 -10.24
CA PRO A 294 -30.32 -8.45 -10.67
C PRO A 294 -30.24 -8.60 -12.19
N PHE A 295 -29.04 -8.91 -12.68
CA PHE A 295 -28.71 -9.24 -14.06
C PHE A 295 -28.16 -10.67 -14.13
N GLU A 296 -28.77 -11.49 -14.98
CA GLU A 296 -28.36 -12.86 -15.27
C GLU A 296 -27.23 -12.83 -16.32
N PHE A 297 -26.00 -13.11 -15.89
CA PHE A 297 -24.82 -13.10 -16.76
C PHE A 297 -24.54 -14.47 -17.39
N ASP A 298 -25.05 -15.57 -16.86
CA ASP A 298 -24.96 -16.88 -17.49
C ASP A 298 -26.28 -17.61 -17.33
N THR A 299 -26.86 -18.07 -18.43
CA THR A 299 -28.21 -18.66 -18.49
C THR A 299 -28.18 -20.18 -18.71
N ASP A 300 -27.02 -20.83 -18.56
CA ASP A 300 -26.86 -22.28 -18.69
C ASP A 300 -26.29 -22.87 -17.41
N THR A 301 -25.15 -22.37 -16.94
CA THR A 301 -24.54 -22.76 -15.66
C THR A 301 -23.51 -21.69 -15.28
N GLY A 302 -23.74 -20.97 -14.19
CA GLY A 302 -22.88 -19.89 -13.70
C GLY A 302 -22.71 -19.94 -12.19
N ILE A 303 -22.06 -20.99 -11.68
CA ILE A 303 -21.99 -21.25 -10.24
C ILE A 303 -20.66 -20.79 -9.64
N VAL A 304 -20.69 -20.47 -8.34
CA VAL A 304 -19.53 -20.06 -7.52
C VAL A 304 -18.67 -19.00 -8.22
N PRO A 305 -19.22 -17.82 -8.54
CA PRO A 305 -18.46 -16.77 -9.19
C PRO A 305 -17.39 -16.18 -8.26
N ALA A 306 -16.35 -15.60 -8.85
CA ALA A 306 -15.40 -14.70 -8.21
C ALA A 306 -15.26 -13.42 -9.02
N LEU A 307 -15.01 -12.31 -8.33
CA LEU A 307 -14.88 -10.99 -8.91
C LEU A 307 -13.51 -10.37 -8.62
N SER A 308 -12.95 -9.66 -9.60
CA SER A 308 -11.87 -8.71 -9.39
C SER A 308 -12.12 -7.45 -10.21
N GLN A 309 -11.92 -6.28 -9.61
CA GLN A 309 -12.06 -5.02 -10.32
C GLN A 309 -10.94 -4.87 -11.36
N ILE A 310 -11.31 -4.46 -12.58
CA ILE A 310 -10.37 -4.09 -13.64
C ILE A 310 -10.14 -2.58 -13.63
N ASP A 311 -11.25 -1.84 -13.65
CA ASP A 311 -11.30 -0.38 -13.51
C ASP A 311 -12.61 0.03 -12.81
N GLY A 312 -12.88 1.34 -12.69
CA GLY A 312 -14.06 1.84 -11.98
C GLY A 312 -15.42 1.39 -12.53
N THR A 313 -15.47 0.74 -13.69
CA THR A 313 -16.71 0.27 -14.33
C THR A 313 -16.66 -1.17 -14.84
N HIS A 314 -15.48 -1.81 -14.89
CA HIS A 314 -15.30 -3.16 -15.43
C HIS A 314 -14.76 -4.12 -14.36
N TYR A 315 -15.29 -5.33 -14.35
CA TYR A 315 -14.98 -6.37 -13.36
C TYR A 315 -14.76 -7.69 -14.08
N LEU A 316 -13.62 -8.34 -13.82
CA LEU A 316 -13.40 -9.71 -14.25
C LEU A 316 -14.25 -10.62 -13.35
N CYS A 317 -15.10 -11.43 -13.97
CA CYS A 317 -15.91 -12.44 -13.30
C CYS A 317 -15.47 -13.82 -13.78
N ALA A 318 -14.84 -14.61 -12.92
CA ALA A 318 -14.59 -16.03 -13.16
C ALA A 318 -15.70 -16.85 -12.49
N TYR A 319 -16.06 -17.99 -13.05
CA TYR A 319 -17.13 -18.84 -12.51
C TYR A 319 -16.97 -20.29 -12.98
N THR A 320 -17.60 -21.21 -12.25
CA THR A 320 -17.76 -22.60 -12.69
C THR A 320 -18.92 -22.67 -13.65
N GLY A 321 -18.61 -23.07 -14.88
CA GLY A 321 -19.58 -23.19 -15.95
C GLY A 321 -20.02 -24.63 -16.19
N LYS A 322 -20.56 -24.84 -17.39
CA LYS A 322 -21.00 -26.14 -17.87
C LYS A 322 -19.90 -27.20 -17.71
N ASN A 323 -20.28 -28.45 -17.41
CA ASN A 323 -19.39 -29.60 -17.21
C ASN A 323 -18.37 -29.45 -16.07
N ASN A 324 -18.56 -28.50 -15.15
CA ASN A 324 -17.57 -28.12 -14.14
C ASN A 324 -16.27 -27.58 -14.76
N ASP A 325 -16.37 -26.94 -15.93
CA ASP A 325 -15.28 -26.22 -16.57
C ASP A 325 -15.16 -24.80 -15.97
N SER A 326 -13.98 -24.21 -16.06
CA SER A 326 -13.75 -22.84 -15.57
C SER A 326 -13.97 -21.81 -16.67
N TRP A 327 -14.85 -20.85 -16.43
CA TRP A 327 -15.23 -19.79 -17.35
C TRP A 327 -14.94 -18.41 -16.78
N SER A 328 -14.81 -17.42 -17.65
CA SER A 328 -14.60 -16.03 -17.26
C SER A 328 -15.26 -15.06 -18.23
N THR A 329 -15.74 -13.92 -17.76
CA THR A 329 -16.26 -12.83 -18.58
C THR A 329 -15.97 -11.48 -17.91
N VAL A 330 -16.04 -10.39 -18.67
CA VAL A 330 -15.99 -9.04 -18.11
C VAL A 330 -17.42 -8.55 -17.90
N LEU A 331 -17.75 -8.17 -16.66
CA LEU A 331 -18.99 -7.48 -16.32
C LEU A 331 -18.75 -5.96 -16.35
N THR A 332 -19.68 -5.22 -16.95
CA THR A 332 -19.65 -3.76 -16.99
C THR A 332 -20.80 -3.21 -16.14
N VAL A 333 -20.49 -2.32 -15.20
CA VAL A 333 -21.47 -1.63 -14.36
C VAL A 333 -21.61 -0.19 -14.82
N ASN A 334 -22.82 0.21 -15.21
CA ASN A 334 -23.14 1.60 -15.48
C ASN A 334 -23.37 2.35 -14.16
N THR A 335 -22.41 3.13 -13.68
CA THR A 335 -22.50 3.85 -12.39
C THR A 335 -23.55 4.98 -12.36
N GLY A 336 -24.18 5.32 -13.49
CA GLY A 336 -25.31 6.26 -13.53
C GLY A 336 -26.68 5.61 -13.38
N THR A 337 -26.81 4.31 -13.69
CA THR A 337 -28.09 3.58 -13.67
C THR A 337 -28.05 2.24 -12.94
N TRP A 338 -26.87 1.82 -12.49
CA TRP A 338 -26.54 0.51 -11.92
C TRP A 338 -26.90 -0.70 -12.79
N ALA A 339 -27.07 -0.48 -14.09
CA ALA A 339 -27.30 -1.55 -15.04
C ALA A 339 -25.99 -2.34 -15.26
N ILE A 340 -26.10 -3.66 -15.31
CA ILE A 340 -24.98 -4.57 -15.55
C ILE A 340 -25.11 -5.17 -16.95
N THR A 341 -23.99 -5.28 -17.66
CA THR A 341 -23.87 -6.04 -18.92
C THR A 341 -22.64 -6.94 -18.85
N LYS A 342 -22.49 -7.84 -19.84
CA LYS A 342 -21.31 -8.70 -19.94
C LYS A 342 -20.70 -8.72 -21.34
N GLU A 343 -19.43 -9.05 -21.39
CA GLU A 343 -18.68 -9.37 -22.62
C GLU A 343 -18.77 -10.86 -22.97
N THR A 344 -18.08 -11.26 -24.04
CA THR A 344 -18.06 -12.67 -24.49
C THR A 344 -17.30 -13.53 -23.48
N PRO A 345 -17.91 -14.61 -22.94
CA PRO A 345 -17.22 -15.50 -22.01
C PRO A 345 -16.06 -16.29 -22.65
N PHE A 346 -15.04 -16.58 -21.85
CA PHE A 346 -13.85 -17.36 -22.18
C PHE A 346 -13.71 -18.55 -21.22
N GLU A 347 -13.67 -19.75 -21.79
CA GLU A 347 -13.42 -21.01 -21.08
C GLU A 347 -11.91 -21.23 -20.92
N PHE A 348 -11.41 -21.18 -19.68
CA PHE A 348 -9.99 -21.22 -19.37
C PHE A 348 -9.51 -22.55 -18.78
N ASP A 349 -10.40 -23.42 -18.31
CA ASP A 349 -10.08 -24.82 -18.02
C ASP A 349 -11.19 -25.72 -18.57
N THR A 350 -10.84 -26.61 -19.50
CA THR A 350 -11.78 -27.47 -20.23
C THR A 350 -11.81 -28.90 -19.68
N LEU A 351 -11.21 -29.15 -18.52
CA LEU A 351 -11.14 -30.48 -17.91
C LEU A 351 -11.98 -30.55 -16.64
N THR A 352 -11.62 -29.72 -15.66
CA THR A 352 -12.33 -29.52 -14.39
C THR A 352 -11.72 -28.27 -13.75
N GLY A 353 -12.53 -27.24 -13.53
CA GLY A 353 -12.17 -26.01 -12.85
C GLY A 353 -13.37 -25.47 -12.09
N ILE A 354 -13.33 -25.60 -10.77
CA ILE A 354 -14.45 -25.31 -9.88
C ILE A 354 -14.05 -24.21 -8.88
N ALA A 355 -15.03 -23.41 -8.45
CA ALA A 355 -14.90 -22.40 -7.40
C ALA A 355 -13.66 -21.50 -7.58
N PRO A 356 -13.55 -20.76 -8.70
CA PRO A 356 -12.43 -19.86 -8.90
C PRO A 356 -12.43 -18.74 -7.85
N ALA A 357 -11.25 -18.25 -7.50
CA ALA A 357 -11.02 -17.00 -6.79
C ALA A 357 -10.06 -16.13 -7.58
N LEU A 358 -10.28 -14.81 -7.53
CA LEU A 358 -9.50 -13.83 -8.29
C LEU A 358 -8.81 -12.84 -7.34
N SER A 359 -7.59 -12.44 -7.71
CA SER A 359 -6.93 -11.26 -7.15
C SER A 359 -6.19 -10.52 -8.26
N GLN A 360 -6.33 -9.20 -8.31
CA GLN A 360 -5.61 -8.36 -9.26
C GLN A 360 -4.10 -8.40 -8.99
N ILE A 361 -3.30 -8.58 -10.04
CA ILE A 361 -1.84 -8.44 -10.00
C ILE A 361 -1.45 -7.03 -10.47
N ASP A 362 -1.97 -6.65 -11.64
CA ASP A 362 -1.85 -5.31 -12.22
C ASP A 362 -3.10 -4.98 -13.04
N GLY A 363 -3.10 -3.85 -13.76
CA GLY A 363 -4.27 -3.40 -14.52
C GLY A 363 -4.76 -4.36 -15.62
N THR A 364 -3.97 -5.37 -15.99
CA THR A 364 -4.30 -6.33 -17.04
C THR A 364 -4.14 -7.80 -16.63
N HIS A 365 -3.49 -8.10 -15.51
CA HIS A 365 -3.21 -9.47 -15.05
C HIS A 365 -3.89 -9.77 -13.71
N TYR A 366 -4.45 -10.97 -13.61
CA TYR A 366 -5.21 -11.43 -12.46
C TYR A 366 -4.77 -12.84 -12.09
N LEU A 367 -4.40 -13.05 -10.83
CA LEU A 367 -4.19 -14.39 -10.29
C LEU A 367 -5.56 -15.04 -10.11
N CYS A 368 -5.72 -16.24 -10.66
CA CYS A 368 -6.89 -17.08 -10.51
C CYS A 368 -6.50 -18.38 -9.82
N ALA A 369 -7.04 -18.67 -8.64
CA ALA A 369 -6.92 -19.97 -7.98
C ALA A 369 -8.25 -20.72 -8.12
N TYR A 370 -8.23 -22.05 -8.29
CA TYR A 370 -9.42 -22.85 -8.49
C TYR A 370 -9.21 -24.30 -8.06
N GLU A 371 -10.30 -25.02 -7.77
CA GLU A 371 -10.29 -26.48 -7.60
C GLU A 371 -10.19 -27.15 -8.97
N GLY A 372 -9.16 -27.96 -9.17
CA GLY A 372 -8.94 -28.71 -10.39
C GLY A 372 -9.35 -30.18 -10.29
N ARG A 373 -8.74 -31.00 -11.15
CA ARG A 373 -8.98 -32.45 -11.18
C ARG A 373 -8.55 -33.08 -9.85
N ASN A 374 -9.18 -34.19 -9.48
CA ASN A 374 -8.94 -34.92 -8.22
C ASN A 374 -9.11 -34.10 -6.94
N SER A 375 -9.79 -32.94 -7.01
CA SER A 375 -9.89 -31.98 -5.92
C SER A 375 -8.56 -31.31 -5.54
N ASP A 376 -7.57 -31.35 -6.44
CA ASP A 376 -6.29 -30.67 -6.32
C ASP A 376 -6.49 -29.14 -6.45
N GLY A 377 -5.66 -28.35 -5.76
CA GLY A 377 -5.66 -26.89 -5.86
C GLY A 377 -4.81 -26.40 -7.02
N PHE A 378 -5.38 -25.65 -7.96
CA PHE A 378 -4.70 -25.07 -9.12
C PHE A 378 -4.72 -23.55 -9.12
N SER A 379 -3.76 -22.95 -9.81
CA SER A 379 -3.71 -21.51 -10.03
C SER A 379 -3.19 -21.17 -11.42
N THR A 380 -3.61 -20.04 -11.99
CA THR A 380 -3.13 -19.52 -13.28
C THR A 380 -3.22 -17.99 -13.29
N VAL A 381 -2.51 -17.35 -14.20
CA VAL A 381 -2.68 -15.92 -14.46
C VAL A 381 -3.61 -15.74 -15.64
N LEU A 382 -4.69 -14.98 -15.45
CA LEU A 382 -5.56 -14.51 -16.52
C LEU A 382 -5.12 -13.13 -16.97
N THR A 383 -5.10 -12.90 -18.28
CA THR A 383 -4.83 -11.59 -18.88
C THR A 383 -6.10 -11.06 -19.53
N VAL A 384 -6.45 -9.80 -19.25
CA VAL A 384 -7.55 -9.08 -19.89
C VAL A 384 -6.98 -8.00 -20.81
N ASP A 385 -7.30 -8.08 -22.10
CA ASP A 385 -7.04 -6.99 -23.04
C ASP A 385 -8.09 -5.89 -22.85
N THR A 386 -7.73 -4.79 -22.20
CA THR A 386 -8.66 -3.68 -21.91
C THR A 386 -9.10 -2.89 -23.14
N GLY A 387 -8.54 -3.18 -24.33
CA GLY A 387 -8.99 -2.59 -25.60
C GLY A 387 -10.08 -3.42 -26.30
N THR A 388 -10.14 -4.72 -26.04
CA THR A 388 -11.06 -5.66 -26.71
C THR A 388 -11.90 -6.51 -25.76
N TRP A 389 -11.60 -6.47 -24.47
CA TRP A 389 -12.10 -7.34 -23.40
C TRP A 389 -11.87 -8.84 -23.61
N ALA A 390 -10.96 -9.20 -24.52
CA ALA A 390 -10.54 -10.59 -24.69
C ALA A 390 -9.75 -11.07 -23.46
N ILE A 391 -10.01 -12.31 -23.05
CA ILE A 391 -9.34 -12.95 -21.92
C ILE A 391 -8.45 -14.07 -22.45
N THR A 392 -7.23 -14.17 -21.91
CA THR A 392 -6.31 -15.29 -22.12
C THR A 392 -5.78 -15.81 -20.79
N LYS A 393 -5.07 -16.94 -20.80
CA LYS A 393 -4.50 -17.55 -19.59
C LYS A 393 -3.07 -18.03 -19.80
N GLU A 394 -2.33 -18.10 -18.70
CA GLU A 394 -1.01 -18.71 -18.60
C GLU A 394 -1.09 -20.20 -18.22
N THR A 395 0.08 -20.84 -18.15
CA THR A 395 0.16 -22.27 -17.76
C THR A 395 -0.30 -22.45 -16.30
N PRO A 396 -1.26 -23.33 -16.02
CA PRO A 396 -1.67 -23.60 -14.64
C PRO A 396 -0.57 -24.22 -13.78
N PHE A 397 -0.52 -23.83 -12.52
CA PHE A 397 0.34 -24.36 -11.45
C PHE A 397 -0.52 -25.04 -10.38
N GLU A 398 -0.22 -26.29 -10.09
CA GLU A 398 -0.84 -27.09 -9.03
C GLU A 398 -0.19 -26.74 -7.68
N PHE A 399 -0.91 -26.01 -6.83
CA PHE A 399 -0.42 -25.58 -5.52
C PHE A 399 -0.80 -26.57 -4.40
N ASP A 400 -1.79 -27.43 -4.57
CA ASP A 400 -2.11 -28.48 -3.59
C ASP A 400 -2.43 -29.77 -4.34
N THR A 401 -1.69 -30.84 -4.05
CA THR A 401 -1.80 -32.14 -4.75
C THR A 401 -2.65 -33.14 -3.97
N ASP A 402 -3.20 -32.74 -2.82
CA ASP A 402 -3.98 -33.61 -1.95
C ASP A 402 -5.45 -33.17 -1.92
N THR A 403 -5.72 -31.92 -1.53
CA THR A 403 -7.08 -31.33 -1.48
C THR A 403 -6.97 -29.80 -1.40
N GLY A 404 -7.41 -29.09 -2.42
CA GLY A 404 -7.38 -27.62 -2.50
C GLY A 404 -8.71 -27.03 -2.98
N LEU A 405 -9.77 -27.20 -2.20
CA LEU A 405 -11.13 -26.83 -2.59
C LEU A 405 -11.43 -25.36 -2.26
N SER A 406 -12.31 -24.75 -3.07
CA SER A 406 -12.89 -23.41 -2.84
C SER A 406 -11.87 -22.38 -2.33
N PRO A 407 -10.78 -22.13 -3.09
CA PRO A 407 -9.77 -21.18 -2.67
C PRO A 407 -10.33 -19.75 -2.57
N ALA A 408 -9.73 -18.93 -1.74
CA ALA A 408 -9.90 -17.48 -1.68
C ALA A 408 -8.53 -16.81 -1.73
N LEU A 409 -8.47 -15.66 -2.43
CA LEU A 409 -7.24 -14.90 -2.61
C LEU A 409 -7.36 -13.53 -1.96
N SER A 410 -6.26 -13.05 -1.39
CA SER A 410 -6.08 -11.65 -1.02
C SER A 410 -4.65 -11.20 -1.28
N GLN A 411 -4.47 -10.02 -1.86
CA GLN A 411 -3.16 -9.50 -2.19
C GLN A 411 -2.37 -9.13 -0.93
N ILE A 412 -1.10 -9.53 -0.89
CA ILE A 412 -0.13 -9.11 0.13
C ILE A 412 0.69 -7.93 -0.40
N ASP A 413 1.28 -8.13 -1.57
CA ASP A 413 1.97 -7.10 -2.33
C ASP A 413 1.91 -7.42 -3.83
N GLY A 414 2.69 -6.69 -4.65
CA GLY A 414 2.67 -6.84 -6.10
C GLY A 414 3.03 -8.24 -6.63
N THR A 415 3.63 -9.11 -5.81
CA THR A 415 4.04 -10.47 -6.24
C THR A 415 3.52 -11.58 -5.34
N HIS A 416 2.84 -11.26 -4.23
CA HIS A 416 2.46 -12.25 -3.22
C HIS A 416 0.98 -12.16 -2.85
N TYR A 417 0.38 -13.33 -2.68
CA TYR A 417 -1.05 -13.48 -2.47
C TYR A 417 -1.31 -14.53 -1.39
N LEU A 418 -2.05 -14.16 -0.36
CA LEU A 418 -2.58 -15.10 0.61
C LEU A 418 -3.67 -15.93 -0.07
N CYS A 419 -3.52 -17.25 -0.05
CA CYS A 419 -4.50 -18.21 -0.56
C CYS A 419 -5.02 -19.03 0.62
N ALA A 420 -6.27 -18.85 1.02
CA ALA A 420 -6.95 -19.73 1.96
C ALA A 420 -7.80 -20.74 1.19
N TYR A 421 -7.90 -21.98 1.65
CA TYR A 421 -8.64 -23.04 0.97
C TYR A 421 -9.09 -24.12 1.95
N THR A 422 -10.09 -24.89 1.53
CA THR A 422 -10.54 -26.08 2.26
C THR A 422 -9.67 -27.28 1.86
N GLY A 423 -8.98 -27.83 2.85
CA GLY A 423 -8.10 -28.98 2.70
C GLY A 423 -8.77 -30.31 3.01
N THR A 424 -7.93 -31.33 3.19
CA THR A 424 -8.37 -32.68 3.53
C THR A 424 -9.21 -32.66 4.82
N SER A 425 -10.22 -33.53 4.91
CA SER A 425 -11.14 -33.60 6.06
C SER A 425 -11.98 -32.34 6.32
N ASN A 426 -12.04 -31.42 5.35
CA ASN A 426 -12.64 -30.08 5.48
C ASN A 426 -11.86 -29.13 6.40
N ASP A 427 -10.60 -29.41 6.69
CA ASP A 427 -9.74 -28.54 7.49
C ASP A 427 -9.46 -27.22 6.73
N GLY A 428 -9.27 -26.12 7.45
CA GLY A 428 -8.92 -24.83 6.89
C GLY A 428 -7.42 -24.67 6.72
N PHE A 429 -6.97 -24.51 5.47
CA PHE A 429 -5.56 -24.29 5.14
C PHE A 429 -5.33 -22.94 4.48
N SER A 430 -4.10 -22.43 4.63
CA SER A 430 -3.66 -21.22 3.94
C SER A 430 -2.22 -21.35 3.47
N THR A 431 -1.87 -20.72 2.35
CA THR A 431 -0.51 -20.65 1.84
C THR A 431 -0.29 -19.30 1.15
N ILE A 432 0.96 -18.97 0.84
CA ILE A 432 1.29 -17.79 0.04
C ILE A 432 1.66 -18.26 -1.36
N LEU A 433 0.95 -17.74 -2.35
CA LEU A 433 1.30 -17.89 -3.76
C LEU A 433 2.18 -16.72 -4.18
N THR A 434 3.33 -17.02 -4.78
CA THR A 434 4.24 -16.04 -5.34
C THR A 434 4.17 -16.08 -6.86
N VAL A 435 3.93 -14.92 -7.48
CA VAL A 435 3.89 -14.73 -8.93
C VAL A 435 5.15 -14.00 -9.39
N ASP A 436 5.93 -14.62 -10.29
CA ASP A 436 7.00 -13.94 -11.00
C ASP A 436 6.41 -13.08 -12.13
N THR A 437 6.32 -11.76 -11.95
CA THR A 437 5.73 -10.85 -12.94
C THR A 437 6.56 -10.70 -14.23
N GLY A 438 7.75 -11.29 -14.31
CA GLY A 438 8.55 -11.35 -15.54
C GLY A 438 8.24 -12.57 -16.41
N THR A 439 7.75 -13.66 -15.80
CA THR A 439 7.52 -14.95 -16.48
C THR A 439 6.12 -15.51 -16.30
N TRP A 440 5.33 -14.92 -15.41
CA TRP A 440 4.03 -15.40 -14.90
C TRP A 440 4.08 -16.78 -14.24
N ALA A 441 5.26 -17.26 -13.87
CA ALA A 441 5.41 -18.49 -13.11
C ALA A 441 4.85 -18.30 -11.69
N ILE A 442 4.12 -19.31 -11.20
CA ILE A 442 3.56 -19.33 -9.84
C ILE A 442 4.34 -20.35 -9.01
N THR A 443 4.58 -20.02 -7.76
CA THR A 443 5.13 -20.91 -6.73
C THR A 443 4.34 -20.75 -5.44
N LYS A 444 4.52 -21.68 -4.49
CA LYS A 444 3.88 -21.61 -3.17
C LYS A 444 4.88 -21.69 -2.03
N MET A 445 4.49 -21.14 -0.88
CA MET A 445 5.15 -21.34 0.40
C MET A 445 4.56 -22.54 1.16
N THR A 446 5.12 -22.84 2.34
CA THR A 446 4.61 -23.89 3.22
C THR A 446 3.18 -23.56 3.67
N PRO A 447 2.20 -24.47 3.51
CA PRO A 447 0.86 -24.25 4.02
C PRO A 447 0.79 -24.21 5.55
N PHE A 448 -0.13 -23.41 6.08
CA PHE A 448 -0.52 -23.31 7.48
C PHE A 448 -1.97 -23.74 7.64
N GLU A 449 -2.20 -24.71 8.53
CA GLU A 449 -3.52 -25.17 8.93
C GLU A 449 -4.10 -24.20 9.98
N PHE A 450 -5.06 -23.37 9.58
CA PHE A 450 -5.69 -22.42 10.49
C PHE A 450 -6.88 -23.04 11.22
N ASP A 451 -7.52 -24.09 10.74
CA ASP A 451 -8.61 -24.76 11.47
C ASP A 451 -8.56 -26.28 11.22
N ALA A 452 -8.24 -27.04 12.26
CA ALA A 452 -8.15 -28.51 12.19
C ALA A 452 -9.50 -29.22 12.44
N GLY A 453 -10.58 -28.45 12.55
CA GLY A 453 -11.94 -28.96 12.72
C GLY A 453 -12.77 -28.75 11.47
N THR A 454 -12.85 -27.49 11.00
CA THR A 454 -13.55 -27.10 9.77
C THR A 454 -13.09 -25.74 9.25
N GLY A 455 -12.86 -25.62 7.94
CA GLY A 455 -12.54 -24.38 7.22
C GLY A 455 -13.12 -24.40 5.81
N ILE A 456 -14.44 -24.56 5.69
CA ILE A 456 -15.13 -24.77 4.41
C ILE A 456 -15.34 -23.44 3.69
N ALA A 457 -14.97 -23.39 2.40
CA ALA A 457 -15.16 -22.24 1.51
C ALA A 457 -14.75 -20.90 2.15
N PRO A 458 -13.46 -20.73 2.51
CA PRO A 458 -12.99 -19.52 3.15
C PRO A 458 -13.13 -18.31 2.20
N ALA A 459 -13.25 -17.12 2.79
CA ALA A 459 -13.18 -15.84 2.13
C ALA A 459 -12.18 -14.94 2.85
N LEU A 460 -11.47 -14.12 2.09
CA LEU A 460 -10.44 -13.23 2.62
C LEU A 460 -10.74 -11.77 2.29
N SER A 461 -10.42 -10.88 3.22
CA SER A 461 -10.33 -9.45 2.96
C SER A 461 -9.18 -8.85 3.75
N GLN A 462 -8.37 -8.00 3.10
CA GLN A 462 -7.23 -7.37 3.75
C GLN A 462 -7.72 -6.34 4.78
N ILE A 463 -7.17 -6.39 5.99
CA ILE A 463 -7.38 -5.37 7.03
C ILE A 463 -6.26 -4.33 6.95
N ASP A 464 -5.02 -4.80 6.96
CA ASP A 464 -3.82 -3.98 6.82
C ASP A 464 -2.70 -4.77 6.11
N GLY A 465 -1.48 -4.23 6.08
CA GLY A 465 -0.34 -4.87 5.40
C GLY A 465 0.08 -6.24 5.96
N THR A 466 -0.46 -6.68 7.08
CA THR A 466 -0.14 -7.94 7.74
C THR A 466 -1.35 -8.73 8.24
N HIS A 467 -2.55 -8.12 8.33
CA HIS A 467 -3.75 -8.77 8.86
C HIS A 467 -4.83 -8.94 7.80
N TYR A 468 -5.50 -10.09 7.83
CA TYR A 468 -6.54 -10.49 6.89
C TYR A 468 -7.73 -11.04 7.65
N LEU A 469 -8.91 -10.47 7.41
CA LEU A 469 -10.16 -11.06 7.85
C LEU A 469 -10.39 -12.33 7.02
N CYS A 470 -10.61 -13.45 7.71
CA CYS A 470 -10.95 -14.74 7.14
C CYS A 470 -12.34 -15.13 7.65
N ALA A 471 -13.29 -15.33 6.75
CA ALA A 471 -14.62 -15.88 7.07
C ALA A 471 -14.77 -17.24 6.38
N TYR A 472 -15.48 -18.19 6.99
CA TYR A 472 -15.69 -19.54 6.44
C TYR A 472 -16.94 -20.19 7.02
N GLN A 473 -17.38 -21.25 6.36
CA GLN A 473 -18.46 -22.12 6.83
C GLN A 473 -17.92 -23.18 7.80
N GLY A 474 -18.56 -23.29 8.96
CA GLY A 474 -18.29 -24.27 10.01
C GLY A 474 -19.04 -25.59 9.82
N SER A 475 -18.80 -26.53 10.73
CA SER A 475 -19.33 -27.91 10.66
C SER A 475 -20.84 -28.06 10.74
N LEU A 476 -21.56 -27.03 11.19
CA LEU A 476 -23.02 -27.04 11.35
C LEU A 476 -23.71 -26.08 10.37
N ASP A 477 -23.02 -25.74 9.28
CA ASP A 477 -23.42 -24.68 8.33
C ASP A 477 -23.47 -23.28 8.97
N ASP A 478 -22.90 -23.13 10.16
CA ASP A 478 -22.67 -21.88 10.87
C ASP A 478 -21.55 -21.06 10.21
N GLY A 479 -21.63 -19.74 10.31
CA GLY A 479 -20.63 -18.82 9.77
C GLY A 479 -19.61 -18.42 10.82
N TRP A 480 -18.32 -18.58 10.53
CA TRP A 480 -17.22 -18.22 11.42
C TRP A 480 -16.30 -17.18 10.78
N ALA A 481 -15.76 -16.27 11.59
CA ALA A 481 -14.79 -15.28 11.15
C ALA A 481 -13.67 -15.06 12.18
N GLY A 482 -12.46 -14.86 11.68
CA GLY A 482 -11.28 -14.57 12.48
C GLY A 482 -10.23 -13.82 11.68
N VAL A 483 -9.10 -13.52 12.31
CA VAL A 483 -8.02 -12.75 11.66
C VAL A 483 -6.79 -13.64 11.50
N LEU A 484 -6.34 -13.78 10.25
CA LEU A 484 -5.04 -14.33 9.90
C LEU A 484 -4.01 -13.20 9.90
N THR A 485 -2.79 -13.50 10.34
CA THR A 485 -1.68 -12.55 10.38
C THR A 485 -0.44 -13.13 9.73
N LEU A 486 0.27 -12.28 8.97
CA LEU A 486 1.58 -12.56 8.41
C LEU A 486 2.65 -12.20 9.44
N VAL A 487 3.40 -13.20 9.90
CA VAL A 487 4.46 -13.01 10.90
C VAL A 487 5.83 -13.31 10.31
N SER A 488 6.85 -12.69 10.91
CA SER A 488 8.22 -13.13 10.68
C SER A 488 8.42 -14.48 11.40
N PRO A 489 9.02 -15.48 10.76
CA PRO A 489 9.24 -16.79 11.36
C PRO A 489 10.07 -16.65 12.61
N VAL A 490 9.62 -17.38 13.63
CA VAL A 490 10.37 -17.54 14.86
C VAL A 490 11.65 -18.31 14.50
N GLN A 491 12.80 -17.62 14.52
CA GLN A 491 14.07 -18.33 14.50
C GLN A 491 14.12 -19.24 15.74
N PRO A 492 14.37 -20.55 15.59
CA PRO A 492 14.37 -21.51 16.69
C PRO A 492 15.42 -21.22 17.78
#